data_AF-A0A0V0GR46-F1
#
_entry.id   AF-A0A0V0GR46-F1
#
_cell.length_a   1.000
_cell.length_b   1.000
_cell.length_c   1.000
_cell.angle_alpha   90.00
_cell.angle_beta   90.00
_cell.angle_gamma   90.00
#
_symmetry.space_group_name_H-M   'P 1'
#
loop_
_entity.id
_entity.type
_entity.pdbx_description
1 polymer ?
#
loop_
_entity_poly.entity_id
_entity_poly.type
_entity_poly.pdbx_seq_one_letter_code
_entity_poly.pdbx_strand_id
1 'polypeptide(L)' 'AIRSRGGIVVLWDERVWTGEMVEVGDQSITRKFTGVNEDFRWHITAVYADCNRVIRKTLWEELLAIRSRYAGPWIV' A
#
# COMPACT_ATOMS: atom_id res chain seq x y z
N ALA A 1 -8.72 -21.43 18.78
CA ALA A 1 -7.58 -20.50 18.63
C ALA A 1 -8.11 -19.09 18.47
N ILE A 2 -7.74 -18.17 19.37
CA ILE A 2 -8.02 -16.74 19.19
C ILE A 2 -7.08 -16.29 18.06
N ARG A 3 -7.64 -15.92 16.89
CA ARG A 3 -6.85 -15.42 15.76
C ARG A 3 -6.16 -14.13 16.20
N SER A 4 -4.85 -14.15 16.42
CA SER A 4 -4.05 -12.93 16.45
C SER A 4 -4.14 -12.33 15.04
N ARG A 5 -4.85 -11.21 14.89
CA ARG A 5 -4.88 -10.48 13.62
C ARG A 5 -3.45 -9.96 13.39
N GLY A 6 -2.81 -10.44 12.32
CA GLY A 6 -1.56 -9.83 11.83
C GLY A 6 -1.81 -8.37 11.42
N GLY A 7 -0.74 -7.62 11.17
CA GLY A 7 -0.83 -6.23 10.75
C GLY A 7 0.23 -5.91 9.70
N ILE A 8 -0.01 -4.83 8.95
CA ILE A 8 0.94 -4.32 7.96
C ILE A 8 1.61 -3.07 8.54
N VAL A 9 2.94 -3.04 8.49
CA VAL A 9 3.74 -1.89 8.91
C VAL A 9 4.60 -1.45 7.73
N VAL A 10 4.52 -0.17 7.38
CA VAL A 10 5.42 0.49 6.42
C VAL A 10 6.26 1.48 7.22
N LEU A 11 7.58 1.31 7.17
CA LEU A 11 8.56 2.18 7.83
C LEU A 11 9.31 2.97 6.76
N TRP A 12 9.64 4.22 7.07
CA TRP A 12 10.43 5.09 6.21
C TRP A 12 11.24 6.08 7.05
N ASP A 13 12.30 6.63 6.47
CA ASP A 13 13.01 7.77 7.06
C ASP A 13 12.25 9.06 6.72
N GLU A 14 11.66 9.68 7.73
CA GLU A 14 10.89 10.92 7.59
C GLU A 14 11.73 12.12 7.17
N ARG A 15 13.07 12.04 7.31
CA ARG A 15 13.99 13.07 6.83
C ARG A 15 14.11 13.07 5.31
N VAL A 16 13.78 11.95 4.67
CA VAL A 16 13.85 11.76 3.21
C VAL A 16 12.47 11.82 2.58
N TRP A 17 11.47 11.21 3.23
CA TRP A 17 10.12 11.07 2.67
C TRP A 17 9.03 11.57 3.60
N THR A 18 8.11 12.38 3.07
CA THR A 18 6.82 12.64 3.68
C THR A 18 5.81 11.59 3.19
N GLY A 19 5.30 10.79 4.12
CA GLY A 19 4.31 9.77 3.82
C GLY A 19 2.87 10.27 4.00
N GLU A 20 2.00 9.93 3.06
CA GLU A 20 0.55 10.16 3.11
C GLU A 20 -0.20 8.83 2.98
N MET A 21 -1.23 8.61 3.81
CA MET A 21 -2.09 7.44 3.69
C MET A 21 -3.06 7.66 2.53
N VAL A 22 -3.01 6.78 1.53
CA VAL A 22 -3.85 6.89 0.32
C VAL A 22 -5.06 5.98 0.43
N GLU A 23 -4.84 4.72 0.81
CA GLU A 23 -5.92 3.73 0.93
C GLU A 23 -5.57 2.68 1.97
N VAL A 24 -6.59 2.21 2.68
CA VAL A 24 -6.53 1.02 3.53
C VAL A 24 -7.56 0.06 2.99
N GLY A 25 -7.10 -0.96 2.26
CA GLY A 25 -7.93 -2.04 1.77
C GLY A 25 -8.08 -3.14 2.83
N ASP A 26 -8.84 -4.17 2.49
CA ASP A 26 -9.09 -5.30 3.41
C ASP A 26 -7.79 -6.04 3.78
N GLN A 27 -6.86 -6.10 2.83
CA GLN A 27 -5.59 -6.83 2.97
C GLN A 27 -4.36 -6.04 2.54
N SER A 28 -4.50 -4.72 2.35
CA SER A 28 -3.42 -3.88 1.86
C SER A 28 -3.47 -2.47 2.44
N ILE A 29 -2.32 -1.81 2.47
CA ILE A 29 -2.24 -0.36 2.69
C ILE A 29 -1.46 0.27 1.56
N THR A 30 -2.01 1.33 0.97
CA THR A 30 -1.32 2.13 -0.03
C THR A 30 -0.91 3.47 0.57
N ARG A 31 0.37 3.82 0.43
CA ARG A 31 0.92 5.11 0.82
C ARG A 31 1.56 5.81 -0.37
N LYS A 32 1.44 7.13 -0.39
CA LYS A 32 2.20 8.01 -1.26
C LYS A 32 3.38 8.59 -0.49
N PHE A 33 4.55 8.58 -1.10
CA PHE A 33 5.74 9.23 -0.59
C PHE A 33 6.12 10.41 -1.49
N THR A 34 6.40 11.54 -0.86
CA THR A 34 6.92 12.74 -1.51
C THR A 34 8.28 13.05 -0.91
N GLY A 35 9.28 13.30 -1.76
CA GLY A 35 10.63 13.67 -1.30
C GLY A 35 10.57 14.97 -0.52
N VAL A 36 11.24 15.04 0.64
CA VAL A 36 11.30 16.28 1.43
C VAL A 36 12.08 17.37 0.69
N ASN A 37 13.12 16.98 -0.05
CA ASN A 37 14.02 17.89 -0.75
C ASN A 37 13.97 17.75 -2.29
N GLU A 38 13.09 16.88 -2.80
CA GLU A 38 12.98 16.55 -4.23
C GLU A 38 11.52 16.55 -4.64
N ASP A 39 11.20 17.08 -5.84
CA ASP A 39 9.85 16.94 -6.42
C ASP A 39 9.67 15.55 -7.06
N PHE A 40 9.98 14.51 -6.30
CA PHE A 40 9.77 13.12 -6.68
C PHE A 40 8.67 12.50 -5.81
N ARG A 41 7.72 11.84 -6.48
CA ARG A 41 6.57 11.20 -5.85
C ARG A 41 6.43 9.78 -6.35
N TRP A 42 6.18 8.87 -5.43
CA TRP A 42 5.97 7.45 -5.72
C TRP A 42 4.97 6.86 -4.73
N HIS A 43 4.43 5.70 -5.09
CA HIS A 43 3.45 4.98 -4.26
C HIS A 43 4.01 3.62 -3.85
N ILE A 44 3.64 3.18 -2.67
CA ILE A 44 3.83 1.81 -2.21
C ILE A 44 2.49 1.20 -1.81
N THR A 45 2.25 -0.06 -2.17
CA THR A 45 1.17 -0.84 -1.60
C THR A 45 1.72 -2.05 -0.88
N ALA A 46 1.68 -2.04 0.45
CA ALA A 46 2.07 -3.20 1.25
C ALA A 46 0.86 -4.14 1.42
N VAL A 47 1.06 -5.44 1.22
CA VAL A 47 -0.01 -6.44 1.13
C VAL A 47 0.22 -7.57 2.15
N TYR A 48 -0.85 -7.95 2.85
CA TYR A 48 -0.91 -9.17 3.67
C TYR A 48 -2.08 -10.05 3.20
N ALA A 49 -1.87 -10.72 2.07
CA ALA A 49 -2.90 -11.43 1.32
C ALA A 49 -3.33 -12.75 1.96
N ASP A 50 -4.62 -13.09 1.81
CA ASP A 50 -5.14 -14.41 2.19
C ASP A 50 -4.70 -15.46 1.14
N CYS A 51 -4.49 -16.70 1.57
CA CYS A 51 -4.20 -17.81 0.66
C CYS A 51 -5.44 -18.25 -0.14
N ASN A 52 -6.64 -17.88 0.28
CA ASN A 52 -7.89 -18.16 -0.40
C ASN A 52 -7.94 -17.44 -1.76
N ARG A 53 -8.14 -18.22 -2.83
CA ARG A 53 -8.13 -17.72 -4.21
C ARG A 53 -9.22 -16.67 -4.51
N VAL A 54 -10.40 -16.81 -3.91
CA VAL A 54 -11.52 -15.88 -4.14
C VAL A 54 -11.20 -14.53 -3.50
N ILE A 55 -10.78 -14.54 -2.23
CA ILE A 55 -10.38 -13.32 -1.51
C ILE A 55 -9.19 -12.65 -2.22
N ARG A 56 -8.20 -13.44 -2.65
CA ARG A 56 -7.06 -12.93 -3.40
C ARG A 56 -7.45 -12.30 -4.74
N LYS A 57 -8.52 -12.77 -5.40
CA LYS A 57 -9.03 -12.14 -6.62
C LYS A 57 -9.60 -10.75 -6.32
N THR A 58 -10.39 -10.62 -5.25
CA THR A 58 -10.90 -9.32 -4.78
C THR A 58 -9.77 -8.35 -4.46
N LEU A 59 -8.73 -8.83 -3.76
CA LEU A 59 -7.52 -8.04 -3.52
C LEU A 59 -6.89 -7.53 -4.82
N TRP A 60 -6.75 -8.37 -5.86
CA TRP A 60 -6.21 -7.92 -7.14
C TRP A 60 -7.07 -6.86 -7.83
N GLU A 61 -8.39 -6.95 -7.71
CA GLU A 61 -9.33 -5.97 -8.23
C GLU A 61 -9.18 -4.61 -7.50
N GLU A 62 -9.02 -4.63 -6.18
CA GLU A 62 -8.71 -3.44 -5.36
C GLU A 62 -7.37 -2.82 -5.77
N LEU A 63 -6.31 -3.63 -5.90
CA LEU A 63 -4.98 -3.18 -6.31
C LEU A 63 -4.99 -2.54 -7.71
N LEU A 64 -5.77 -3.10 -8.64
CA LEU A 64 -5.94 -2.54 -9.97
C LEU A 64 -6.69 -1.20 -9.92
N ALA A 65 -7.74 -1.10 -9.11
CA ALA A 65 -8.52 0.13 -8.96
C ALA A 65 -7.65 1.27 -8.40
N ILE A 66 -6.84 1.01 -7.37
CA ILE A 66 -5.99 2.03 -6.76
C ILE A 66 -4.83 2.43 -7.69
N ARG A 67 -4.23 1.46 -8.38
CA ARG A 67 -3.18 1.73 -9.38
C ARG A 67 -3.68 2.60 -10.53
N SER A 68 -4.93 2.41 -10.94
CA SER A 68 -5.55 3.20 -12.01
C SER A 68 -5.89 4.64 -11.58
N ARG A 69 -6.02 4.89 -10.28
CA ARG A 69 -6.35 6.21 -9.73
C ARG A 69 -5.14 7.14 -9.61
N TYR A 70 -3.94 6.60 -9.40
CA TYR A 70 -2.72 7.40 -9.22
C TYR A 70 -1.61 7.07 -10.23
N ALA A 71 -1.07 8.12 -10.84
CA ALA A 71 0.05 8.04 -11.76
C ALA A 71 1.40 7.99 -11.03
N GLY A 72 2.45 7.63 -11.78
CA GLY A 72 3.83 7.63 -11.30
C GLY A 72 4.37 6.24 -10.93
N PRO A 73 5.62 6.21 -10.42
CA PRO A 73 6.28 4.99 -9.97
C PRO A 73 5.51 4.32 -8.83
N TRP A 74 5.51 2.99 -8.83
CA TRP A 74 4.75 2.18 -7.89
C TRP A 74 5.55 0.96 -7.45
N ILE A 75 5.53 0.67 -6.16
CA ILE A 75 6.07 -0.55 -5.58
C ILE A 75 4.90 -1.31 -4.94
N VAL A 76 4.76 -2.59 -5.25
CA VAL A 76 3.82 -3.50 -4.58
C VAL A 76 4.65 -4.53 -3.83
#